data_AF-A0A0D3RUR2-F1
#
_entry.id   AF-A0A0D3RUR2-F1
#
_cell.length_a   1.000
_cell.length_b   1.000
_cell.length_c   1.000
_cell.angle_alpha   90.00
_cell.angle_beta   90.00
_cell.angle_gamma   90.00
#
_symmetry.space_group_name_H-M   'P 1'
#
loop_
_entity.id
_entity.type
_entity.pdbx_description
1 polymer ?
#
loop_
_entity_poly.entity_id
_entity_poly.type
_entity_poly.pdbx_seq_one_letter_code
_entity_poly.pdbx_strand_id
1 'polypeptide(L)'
;MRTIRKRRLEAKTDYKARLELLKSGKPRLVIRKTSRYIIAQIVLSENAQDKVLKGFTSLSLVKKGLPKDKIGNIQKSRIYALVKGVIDGGLKIPASTNSIPSIEEIKNDKISFDKIKSSI
;
A
#
# COMPACT_ATOMS: atom_id res chain seq x y z
N MET A 1 -22.58 29.22 -8.51
CA MET A 1 -22.32 27.81 -8.91
C MET A 1 -21.25 27.23 -7.99
N ARG A 2 -21.47 26.08 -7.33
CA ARG A 2 -20.41 25.44 -6.52
C ARG A 2 -19.37 24.82 -7.46
N THR A 3 -18.14 25.31 -7.43
CA THR A 3 -17.04 24.75 -8.24
C THR A 3 -16.71 23.34 -7.76
N ILE A 4 -16.95 22.35 -8.61
CA ILE A 4 -16.64 20.95 -8.32
C ILE A 4 -15.13 20.76 -8.42
N ARG A 5 -14.51 20.12 -7.42
CA ARG A 5 -13.07 19.86 -7.40
C ARG A 5 -12.66 18.90 -8.54
N LYS A 6 -11.58 19.21 -9.28
CA LYS A 6 -11.06 18.40 -10.41
C LYS A 6 -10.98 16.89 -10.13
N ARG A 7 -10.38 16.48 -8.99
CA ARG A 7 -10.23 15.04 -8.66
C ARG A 7 -11.56 14.31 -8.35
N ARG A 8 -12.64 15.05 -8.05
CA ARG A 8 -13.99 14.47 -7.87
C ARG A 8 -14.59 14.12 -9.23
N LEU A 9 -14.39 14.99 -10.23
CA LEU A 9 -14.79 14.72 -11.63
C LEU A 9 -14.03 13.51 -12.18
N GLU A 10 -12.73 13.41 -11.89
CA GLU A 10 -11.90 12.27 -12.32
C GLU A 10 -12.15 10.96 -11.52
N ALA A 11 -13.05 10.96 -10.52
CA ALA A 11 -13.32 9.82 -9.64
C ALA A 11 -12.09 9.21 -8.93
N LYS A 12 -10.99 9.97 -8.79
CA LYS A 12 -9.71 9.47 -8.24
C LYS A 12 -9.61 9.52 -6.73
N THR A 13 -10.50 10.27 -6.06
CA THR A 13 -10.40 10.56 -4.63
C THR A 13 -11.77 10.74 -4.02
N ASP A 14 -12.04 9.94 -3.00
CA ASP A 14 -13.12 10.24 -2.06
C ASP A 14 -12.64 11.31 -1.07
N TYR A 15 -13.27 12.48 -1.14
CA TYR A 15 -12.94 13.61 -0.28
C TYR A 15 -13.44 13.43 1.15
N LYS A 16 -14.49 12.63 1.40
CA LYS A 16 -15.01 12.37 2.74
C LYS A 16 -14.01 11.52 3.53
N ALA A 17 -13.65 10.35 2.97
CA ALA A 17 -12.63 9.48 3.53
C ALA A 17 -11.27 10.18 3.67
N ARG A 18 -10.87 10.98 2.66
CA ARG A 18 -9.62 11.75 2.74
C ARG A 18 -9.61 12.75 3.90
N LEU A 19 -10.73 13.44 4.14
CA LEU A 19 -10.85 14.39 5.24
C LEU A 19 -10.74 13.68 6.60
N GLU A 20 -11.42 12.55 6.76
CA GLU A 20 -11.34 11.71 7.97
C GLU A 20 -9.90 11.24 8.25
N LEU A 21 -9.18 10.79 7.22
CA LEU A 21 -7.78 10.41 7.35
C LEU A 21 -6.88 11.58 7.75
N LEU A 22 -7.12 12.78 7.20
CA LEU A 22 -6.34 13.98 7.53
C LEU A 22 -6.57 14.46 8.96
N LYS A 23 -7.79 14.28 9.51
CA LYS A 23 -8.10 14.62 10.92
C LYS A 23 -7.19 13.90 11.92
N SER A 24 -6.65 12.74 11.57
CA SER A 24 -5.76 11.98 12.45
C SER A 24 -4.39 12.65 12.67
N GLY A 25 -4.00 13.62 11.84
CA GLY A 25 -2.68 14.27 11.89
C GLY A 25 -1.50 13.34 11.55
N LYS A 26 -1.74 12.05 11.29
CA LYS A 26 -0.71 11.06 10.99
C LYS A 26 -0.40 11.01 9.49
N PRO A 27 0.83 10.62 9.10
CA PRO A 27 1.14 10.31 7.71
C PRO A 27 0.20 9.23 7.17
N ARG A 28 -0.24 9.39 5.93
CA ARG A 28 -1.18 8.46 5.29
C ARG A 28 -0.42 7.44 4.45
N LEU A 29 -0.77 6.17 4.62
CA LEU A 29 -0.35 5.11 3.70
C LEU A 29 -1.33 5.03 2.54
N VAL A 30 -0.94 5.54 1.38
CA VAL A 30 -1.72 5.49 0.15
C VAL A 30 -1.37 4.22 -0.60
N ILE A 31 -2.32 3.30 -0.67
CA ILE A 31 -2.20 2.06 -1.44
C ILE A 31 -3.09 2.17 -2.68
N ARG A 32 -2.52 1.92 -3.86
CA ARG A 32 -3.26 1.89 -5.13
C ARG A 32 -2.97 0.59 -5.86
N LYS A 33 -4.03 -0.11 -6.25
CA LYS A 33 -3.94 -1.22 -7.18
C LYS A 33 -3.97 -0.70 -8.62
N THR A 34 -3.11 -1.25 -9.46
CA THR A 34 -3.25 -1.21 -10.91
C THR A 34 -3.57 -2.64 -11.39
N SER A 35 -3.82 -2.83 -12.68
CA SER A 35 -4.03 -4.17 -13.23
C SER A 35 -2.83 -5.10 -12.90
N ARG A 36 -1.62 -4.60 -13.13
CA ARG A 36 -0.38 -5.37 -13.04
C ARG A 36 0.41 -5.15 -11.74
N TYR A 37 0.41 -3.95 -11.21
CA TYR A 37 1.28 -3.55 -10.09
C TYR A 37 0.51 -2.99 -8.88
N ILE A 38 1.17 -2.98 -7.73
CA ILE A 38 0.69 -2.28 -6.53
C ILE A 38 1.64 -1.12 -6.28
N ILE A 39 1.07 0.02 -5.92
CA ILE A 39 1.80 1.22 -5.51
C ILE A 39 1.47 1.49 -4.05
N ALA A 40 2.50 1.66 -3.23
CA ALA A 40 2.40 1.97 -1.81
C ALA A 40 3.21 3.24 -1.54
N GLN A 41 2.60 4.25 -0.93
CA GLN A 41 3.26 5.53 -0.66
C GLN A 41 2.93 6.03 0.73
N ILE A 42 3.93 6.49 1.47
CA ILE A 42 3.76 7.23 2.71
C ILE A 42 3.71 8.71 2.33
N VAL A 43 2.56 9.34 2.58
CA VAL A 43 2.26 10.72 2.17
C VAL A 43 1.98 11.56 3.40
N LEU A 44 2.74 12.64 3.55
CA LEU A 44 2.52 13.70 4.52
C LEU A 44 1.75 14.84 3.83
N SER A 45 0.85 15.50 4.57
CA SER A 45 0.14 16.68 4.06
C SER A 45 0.69 17.91 4.76
N GLU A 46 1.34 18.80 4.03
CA GLU A 46 1.91 20.06 4.53
C GLU A 46 1.21 21.21 3.78
N ASN A 47 0.60 22.17 4.50
CA ASN A 47 0.00 23.39 3.92
C ASN A 47 -0.91 23.11 2.69
N ALA A 48 -1.79 22.12 2.81
CA ALA A 48 -2.70 21.63 1.75
C ALA A 48 -2.05 20.96 0.52
N GLN A 49 -0.73 20.81 0.50
CA GLN A 49 0.00 20.03 -0.50
C GLN A 49 0.38 18.65 0.05
N ASP A 50 0.38 17.64 -0.82
CA ASP A 50 0.76 16.28 -0.47
C ASP A 50 2.24 16.05 -0.83
N LYS A 51 3.06 15.72 0.17
CA LYS A 51 4.47 15.35 0.00
C LYS A 51 4.64 13.86 0.20
N VAL A 52 5.18 13.18 -0.81
CA VAL A 52 5.51 11.74 -0.71
C VAL A 52 6.84 11.62 0.02
N LEU A 53 6.84 11.02 1.21
CA LEU A 53 8.06 10.77 1.98
C LEU A 53 8.82 9.57 1.42
N LYS A 54 8.10 8.45 1.20
CA LYS A 54 8.66 7.21 0.68
C LYS A 54 7.62 6.48 -0.13
N GLY A 55 8.02 5.95 -1.28
CA GLY A 55 7.14 5.24 -2.19
C GLY A 55 7.78 3.95 -2.67
N PHE A 56 6.96 2.93 -2.84
CA PHE A 56 7.36 1.63 -3.35
C PHE A 56 6.35 1.17 -4.39
N THR A 57 6.89 0.62 -5.47
CA THR A 57 6.09 -0.01 -6.53
C THR A 57 6.56 -1.45 -6.66
N SER A 58 5.66 -2.39 -6.91
CA SER A 58 6.08 -3.79 -7.11
C SER A 58 7.12 -3.94 -8.24
N LEU A 59 7.08 -3.10 -9.27
CA LEU A 59 8.14 -3.02 -10.29
C LEU A 59 9.53 -2.69 -9.73
N SER A 60 9.62 -1.77 -8.76
CA SER A 60 10.90 -1.45 -8.11
C SER A 60 11.45 -2.60 -7.26
N LEU A 61 10.59 -3.49 -6.77
CA LEU A 61 11.01 -4.71 -6.06
C LEU A 61 11.55 -5.77 -7.01
N VAL A 62 10.97 -5.91 -8.20
CA VAL A 62 11.49 -6.82 -9.25
C VAL A 62 12.92 -6.45 -9.61
N LYS A 63 13.20 -5.15 -9.79
CA LYS A 63 14.56 -4.66 -10.07
C LYS A 63 15.56 -5.00 -8.96
N LYS A 64 15.09 -5.17 -7.72
CA LYS A 64 15.90 -5.54 -6.56
C LYS A 64 16.03 -7.05 -6.35
N GLY A 65 15.62 -7.88 -7.32
CA GLY A 65 15.79 -9.33 -7.26
C GLY A 65 14.53 -10.11 -6.89
N LEU A 66 13.36 -9.47 -6.79
CA LEU A 66 12.11 -10.20 -6.63
C LEU A 66 11.73 -10.89 -7.97
N PRO A 67 11.57 -12.23 -8.01
CA PRO A 67 11.22 -12.92 -9.25
C PRO A 67 9.85 -12.47 -9.77
N LYS A 68 9.82 -12.08 -11.04
CA LYS A 68 8.64 -11.51 -11.70
C LYS A 68 7.46 -12.48 -11.72
N ASP A 69 7.75 -13.78 -11.79
CA ASP A 69 6.77 -14.87 -11.82
C ASP A 69 6.00 -15.03 -10.51
N LYS A 70 6.53 -14.44 -9.42
CA LYS A 70 5.93 -14.49 -8.08
C LYS A 70 5.13 -13.24 -7.73
N ILE A 71 4.93 -12.31 -8.66
CA ILE A 71 3.96 -11.19 -8.52
C ILE A 71 2.55 -11.73 -8.84
N GLY A 72 2.15 -12.79 -8.15
CA GLY A 72 0.85 -13.41 -8.28
C GLY A 72 -0.22 -12.69 -7.45
N ASN A 73 -1.47 -13.09 -7.66
CA ASN A 73 -2.58 -12.67 -6.82
C ASN A 73 -2.58 -13.56 -5.55
N ILE A 74 -2.50 -12.96 -4.37
CA ILE A 74 -2.60 -13.68 -3.09
C ILE A 74 -4.09 -13.83 -2.73
N GLN A 75 -4.46 -14.90 -2.01
CA GLN A 75 -5.80 -15.02 -1.44
C GLN A 75 -6.13 -13.82 -0.55
N LYS A 76 -7.41 -13.42 -0.50
CA LYS A 76 -7.93 -12.24 0.22
C LYS A 76 -7.42 -10.86 -0.23
N SER A 77 -6.85 -10.74 -1.45
CA SER A 77 -6.46 -9.47 -2.13
C SER A 77 -5.09 -8.89 -1.75
N ARG A 78 -4.37 -8.51 -2.81
CA ARG A 78 -3.03 -7.88 -2.83
C ARG A 78 -2.86 -6.69 -1.88
N ILE A 79 -3.93 -5.96 -1.57
CA ILE A 79 -3.90 -4.79 -0.68
C ILE A 79 -3.72 -5.22 0.78
N TYR A 80 -4.43 -6.26 1.23
CA TYR A 80 -4.37 -6.70 2.62
C TYR A 80 -3.03 -7.37 2.96
N ALA A 81 -2.46 -8.12 2.02
CA ALA A 81 -1.11 -8.67 2.16
C ALA A 81 -0.05 -7.56 2.31
N LEU A 82 -0.20 -6.44 1.59
CA LEU A 82 0.69 -5.29 1.77
C LEU A 82 0.53 -4.67 3.15
N VAL A 83 -0.71 -4.50 3.64
CA VAL A 83 -0.97 -3.97 4.99
C VAL A 83 -0.34 -4.88 6.05
N LYS A 84 -0.45 -6.20 5.90
CA LYS A 84 0.22 -7.18 6.78
C LYS A 84 1.74 -6.99 6.78
N GLY A 85 2.36 -6.91 5.60
CA GLY A 85 3.80 -6.69 5.49
C GLY A 85 4.27 -5.36 6.10
N VAL A 86 3.45 -4.33 6.04
CA VAL A 86 3.75 -3.03 6.69
C VAL A 86 3.66 -3.12 8.21
N ILE A 87 2.66 -3.85 8.75
CA ILE A 87 2.54 -4.12 10.19
C ILE A 87 3.72 -4.96 10.69
N ASP A 88 4.06 -6.03 9.96
CA ASP A 88 5.19 -6.90 10.29
C ASP A 88 6.54 -6.15 10.17
N GLY A 89 6.61 -5.14 9.29
CA GLY A 89 7.73 -4.20 9.20
C GLY A 89 7.81 -3.17 10.34
N GLY A 90 6.90 -3.24 11.32
CA GLY A 90 6.94 -2.44 12.54
C GLY A 90 6.10 -1.15 12.50
N LEU A 91 5.34 -0.88 11.44
CA LEU A 91 4.45 0.29 11.41
C LEU A 91 3.15 0.01 12.15
N LYS A 92 2.84 0.85 13.14
CA LYS A 92 1.59 0.79 13.90
C LYS A 92 0.44 1.40 13.10
N ILE A 93 -0.33 0.56 12.42
CA ILE A 93 -1.53 0.95 11.66
C ILE A 93 -2.78 0.48 12.42
N PRO A 94 -3.79 1.34 12.63
CA PRO A 94 -5.07 0.92 13.16
C PRO A 94 -5.83 0.12 12.09
N ALA A 95 -5.71 -1.21 12.12
CA ALA A 95 -6.39 -2.12 11.20
C ALA A 95 -7.06 -3.27 11.97
N SER A 96 -8.22 -3.72 11.50
CA SER A 96 -8.94 -4.85 12.08
C SER A 96 -8.28 -6.18 11.65
N THR A 97 -8.03 -7.05 12.62
CA THR A 97 -7.29 -8.31 12.43
C THR A 97 -8.00 -9.29 11.50
N ASN A 98 -9.33 -9.26 11.43
CA ASN A 98 -10.14 -10.26 10.71
C ASN A 98 -9.97 -10.24 9.19
N SER A 99 -9.62 -9.09 8.60
CA SER A 99 -9.50 -8.95 7.14
C SER A 99 -8.07 -9.12 6.63
N ILE A 100 -7.10 -9.21 7.54
CA ILE A 100 -5.68 -9.33 7.22
C ILE A 100 -5.37 -10.82 7.00
N PRO A 101 -4.74 -11.20 5.88
CA PRO A 101 -4.42 -12.59 5.62
C PRO A 101 -3.42 -13.14 6.63
N SER A 102 -3.53 -14.42 6.96
CA SER A 102 -2.58 -15.11 7.84
C SER A 102 -1.24 -15.31 7.13
N ILE A 103 -0.17 -15.54 7.91
CA ILE A 103 1.18 -15.79 7.34
C ILE A 103 1.16 -17.04 6.45
N GLU A 104 0.35 -18.04 6.80
CA GLU A 104 0.15 -19.27 6.03
C GLU A 104 -0.54 -19.00 4.68
N GLU A 105 -1.53 -18.10 4.65
CA GLU A 105 -2.21 -17.69 3.41
C GLU A 105 -1.28 -16.88 2.47
N ILE A 106 -0.29 -16.19 3.04
CA ILE A 106 0.71 -15.40 2.30
C ILE A 106 1.85 -16.29 1.79
N LYS A 107 2.26 -17.29 2.60
CA LYS A 107 3.28 -18.28 2.23
C LYS A 107 2.72 -19.18 1.13
N ASN A 108 3.05 -18.85 -0.11
CA ASN A 108 3.11 -19.83 -1.17
C ASN A 108 4.42 -20.62 -0.97
N ASP A 109 4.36 -21.97 -0.95
CA ASP A 109 5.52 -22.88 -0.80
C ASP A 109 6.67 -22.60 -1.79
N LYS A 110 6.41 -21.78 -2.81
CA LYS A 110 7.34 -21.39 -3.85
C LYS A 110 8.18 -20.14 -3.51
N ILE A 111 8.06 -19.48 -2.36
CA ILE A 111 8.80 -18.23 -2.04
C ILE A 111 9.80 -18.44 -0.90
N SER A 112 11.10 -18.46 -1.21
CA SER A 112 12.19 -18.44 -0.21
C SER A 112 12.51 -16.98 0.19
N PHE A 113 12.02 -16.57 1.37
CA PHE A 113 12.18 -15.22 1.91
C PHE A 113 13.62 -14.91 2.39
N ASP A 114 14.43 -15.94 2.64
CA ASP A 114 15.77 -15.79 3.23
C ASP A 114 16.77 -15.11 2.29
N LYS A 115 16.61 -15.26 0.96
CA LYS A 115 17.45 -14.58 -0.04
C LYS A 115 17.14 -13.09 -0.19
N ILE A 116 15.95 -12.65 0.21
CA ILE A 116 15.50 -11.26 0.05
C ILE A 116 15.98 -10.40 1.23
N LYS A 117 15.99 -10.98 2.44
CA LYS A 117 16.49 -10.30 3.64
C LYS A 117 17.98 -9.97 3.59
N SER A 118 18.79 -10.74 2.85
CA SER A 118 20.23 -10.49 2.72
C SER A 118 20.59 -9.39 1.71
N SER A 119 19.62 -8.92 0.91
CA SER A 119 19.81 -7.90 -0.14
C SER A 119 19.22 -6.52 0.21
N ILE A 120 18.68 -6.37 1.43
CA ILE A 120 18.13 -5.12 1.99
C ILE A 120 19.02 -4.68 3.13
#